data_AF-A0A671RTJ8-F1
#
_entry.id   AF-A0A671RTJ8-F1
#
_cell.length_a   1.000
_cell.length_b   1.000
_cell.length_c   1.000
_cell.angle_alpha   90.00
_cell.angle_beta   90.00
_cell.angle_gamma   90.00
#
_symmetry.space_group_name_H-M   'P 1'
#
loop_
_entity.id
_entity.type
_entity.pdbx_description
1 polymer ?
#
loop_
_entity_poly.entity_id
_entity_poly.type
_entity_poly.pdbx_seq_one_letter_code
_entity_poly.pdbx_strand_id
1 'polypeptide(L)'
;RCQKAGTSANSSRKLPPVRKVVPANTEPPERRSWAPAVYYSLSKEIYYFLGHEIKIQEAIDHYGGVVWPAALALCRFLDTPTGRQQINLLDQSTLELGAGTGLVSIVATLLGAKLTATDLPEILGNLRCNLNRNTRWHWRHEPQVTALQWGYKLEETFPRSTHYYDYVLAADVVYHHDCLAELLDTMLHFCQMGTTVIFANKVRYQSDLVFIENFQKAFNTTLLTELDEVRIYSATMRF
;
A
#
# COMPACT_ATOMS: atom_id res chain seq x y z
N ARG A 1 -70.34 -9.99 39.37
CA ARG A 1 -70.96 -8.95 40.22
C ARG A 1 -70.23 -7.64 39.94
N CYS A 2 -70.95 -6.67 39.38
CA CYS A 2 -70.72 -5.21 39.36
C CYS A 2 -69.42 -4.69 38.67
N GLN A 3 -69.43 -3.71 37.76
CA GLN A 3 -70.44 -2.79 37.22
C GLN A 3 -69.91 -2.10 35.93
N LYS A 4 -70.83 -1.76 35.00
CA LYS A 4 -70.68 -0.79 33.89
C LYS A 4 -70.56 0.65 34.49
N ALA A 5 -70.30 1.79 33.83
CA ALA A 5 -70.35 2.32 32.47
C ALA A 5 -69.46 3.61 32.46
N GLY A 6 -68.98 4.14 31.33
CA GLY A 6 -69.76 5.12 30.55
C GLY A 6 -68.84 6.13 29.83
N THR A 7 -69.32 6.52 28.66
CA THR A 7 -68.81 7.41 27.60
C THR A 7 -68.42 8.84 27.99
N SER A 8 -67.43 9.42 27.30
CA SER A 8 -67.64 10.61 26.43
C SER A 8 -66.37 10.97 25.65
N ALA A 9 -66.54 11.23 24.36
CA ALA A 9 -65.55 11.80 23.47
C ALA A 9 -65.46 13.31 23.70
N ASN A 10 -64.25 13.88 23.69
CA ASN A 10 -64.10 15.24 23.19
C ASN A 10 -62.75 15.44 22.49
N SER A 11 -62.88 15.90 21.25
CA SER A 11 -61.81 16.15 20.28
C SER A 11 -61.13 17.47 20.62
N SER A 12 -59.81 17.45 20.81
CA SER A 12 -58.98 18.66 20.79
C SER A 12 -57.77 18.40 19.89
N ARG A 13 -57.87 18.91 18.66
CA ARG A 13 -56.85 18.80 17.60
C ARG A 13 -55.53 19.39 18.09
N LYS A 14 -54.49 18.57 18.20
CA LYS A 14 -53.10 19.04 18.26
C LYS A 14 -52.64 19.41 16.85
N LEU A 15 -52.25 20.67 16.65
CA LEU A 15 -51.58 21.14 15.43
C LEU A 15 -50.21 20.43 15.30
N PRO A 16 -49.79 20.02 14.09
CA PRO A 16 -48.46 19.44 13.88
C PRO A 16 -47.37 20.53 14.00
N PRO A 17 -46.13 20.16 14.35
CA PRO A 17 -45.05 21.13 14.46
C PRO A 17 -44.72 21.72 13.08
N VAL A 18 -44.58 23.04 13.05
CA VAL A 18 -44.16 23.83 11.88
C VAL A 18 -42.76 23.38 11.45
N ARG A 19 -42.66 22.80 10.25
CA ARG A 19 -41.38 22.57 9.59
C ARG A 19 -40.70 23.93 9.36
N LYS A 20 -39.55 24.17 9.99
CA LYS A 20 -38.67 25.27 9.60
C LYS A 20 -38.19 24.99 8.18
N VAL A 21 -38.64 25.81 7.24
CA VAL A 21 -38.12 25.85 5.87
C VAL A 21 -36.76 26.53 5.95
N VAL A 22 -35.68 25.76 5.72
CA VAL A 22 -34.34 26.30 5.53
C VAL A 22 -34.26 26.79 4.07
N PRO A 23 -33.82 28.02 3.80
CA PRO A 23 -33.74 28.52 2.43
C PRO A 23 -32.71 27.69 1.63
N ALA A 24 -33.16 27.15 0.50
CA ALA A 24 -32.30 26.59 -0.52
C ALA A 24 -31.55 27.74 -1.19
N ASN A 25 -30.28 27.92 -0.82
CA ASN A 25 -29.21 28.51 -1.63
C ASN A 25 -27.94 28.58 -0.76
N THR A 26 -27.26 27.44 -0.67
CA THR A 26 -25.84 27.40 -0.35
C THR A 26 -25.20 26.62 -1.48
N GLU A 27 -24.42 27.32 -2.30
CA GLU A 27 -23.57 26.68 -3.30
C GLU A 27 -22.76 25.55 -2.63
N PRO A 28 -22.58 24.40 -3.29
CA PRO A 28 -21.83 23.30 -2.71
C PRO A 28 -20.41 23.77 -2.43
N PRO A 29 -19.84 23.44 -1.26
CA PRO A 29 -18.46 23.82 -0.93
C PRO A 29 -17.54 23.29 -2.03
N GLU A 30 -16.66 24.16 -2.53
CA GLU A 30 -15.69 23.83 -3.57
C GLU A 30 -15.05 22.46 -3.29
N ARG A 31 -15.19 21.55 -4.26
CA ARG A 31 -14.56 20.23 -4.18
C ARG A 31 -13.06 20.43 -4.07
N ARG A 32 -12.50 20.07 -2.90
CA ARG A 32 -11.05 19.94 -2.74
C ARG A 32 -10.56 18.98 -3.82
N SER A 33 -9.52 19.39 -4.56
CA SER A 33 -8.91 18.67 -5.70
C SER A 33 -8.40 17.25 -5.38
N TRP A 34 -8.52 16.82 -4.12
CA TRP A 34 -8.04 15.55 -3.58
C TRP A 34 -9.17 14.63 -3.10
N ALA A 35 -10.44 15.00 -3.29
CA ALA A 35 -11.57 14.18 -2.86
C ALA A 35 -12.01 13.21 -3.97
N PRO A 36 -12.07 11.89 -3.72
CA PRO A 36 -12.56 10.92 -4.71
C PRO A 36 -14.01 11.21 -5.09
N ALA A 37 -14.32 11.09 -6.38
CA ALA A 37 -15.64 11.46 -6.91
C ALA A 37 -16.76 10.43 -6.65
N VAL A 38 -16.44 9.24 -6.15
CA VAL A 38 -17.40 8.14 -5.96
C VAL A 38 -17.05 7.32 -4.72
N TYR A 39 -17.98 7.22 -3.76
CA TYR A 39 -17.94 6.28 -2.63
C TYR A 39 -18.74 5.03 -2.98
N TYR A 40 -18.18 4.11 -3.76
CA TYR A 40 -18.63 2.71 -3.66
C TYR A 40 -18.02 2.11 -2.40
N SER A 41 -18.81 1.36 -1.62
CA SER A 41 -18.32 0.62 -0.45
C SER A 41 -17.39 -0.51 -0.92
N LEU A 42 -16.15 -0.15 -1.19
CA LEU A 42 -15.06 -1.06 -1.48
C LEU A 42 -14.84 -1.96 -0.25
N SER A 43 -14.80 -3.27 -0.47
CA SER A 43 -14.52 -4.27 0.56
C SER A 43 -13.25 -3.88 1.31
N LYS A 44 -13.36 -3.78 2.64
CA LYS A 44 -12.20 -3.57 3.49
C LYS A 44 -11.57 -4.92 3.76
N GLU A 45 -10.40 -5.16 3.20
CA GLU A 45 -9.61 -6.33 3.55
C GLU A 45 -8.89 -6.07 4.88
N ILE A 46 -8.94 -7.06 5.77
CA ILE A 46 -8.34 -6.99 7.10
C ILE A 46 -7.24 -8.04 7.18
N TYR A 47 -6.03 -7.58 7.51
CA TYR A 47 -4.85 -8.42 7.71
C TYR A 47 -4.33 -8.27 9.14
N TYR A 48 -3.58 -9.26 9.60
CA TYR A 48 -2.96 -9.26 10.91
C TYR A 48 -1.47 -9.52 10.76
N PHE A 49 -0.64 -8.54 11.09
CA PHE A 49 0.82 -8.65 11.05
C PHE A 49 1.41 -7.95 12.28
N LEU A 50 2.46 -8.52 12.87
CA LEU A 50 3.19 -7.92 14.01
C LEU A 50 2.30 -7.61 15.22
N GLY A 51 1.17 -8.32 15.38
CA GLY A 51 0.17 -8.04 16.41
C GLY A 51 -0.75 -6.84 16.12
N HIS A 52 -0.68 -6.25 14.93
CA HIS A 52 -1.53 -5.15 14.49
C HIS A 52 -2.63 -5.63 13.54
N GLU A 53 -3.83 -5.10 13.71
CA GLU A 53 -4.91 -5.18 12.72
C GLU A 53 -4.67 -4.12 11.64
N ILE A 54 -4.47 -4.56 10.40
CA ILE A 54 -4.21 -3.71 9.24
C ILE A 54 -5.44 -3.72 8.33
N LYS A 55 -6.02 -2.54 8.11
CA LYS A 55 -7.20 -2.32 7.26
C LYS A 55 -6.77 -1.70 5.94
N ILE A 56 -6.90 -2.46 4.85
CA ILE A 56 -6.61 -1.97 3.50
C ILE A 56 -7.90 -1.53 2.82
N GLN A 57 -7.86 -0.30 2.31
CA GLN A 57 -8.82 0.18 1.33
C GLN A 57 -8.33 -0.22 -0.05
N GLU A 58 -9.02 -1.18 -0.66
CA GLU A 58 -8.81 -1.49 -2.07
C GLU A 58 -9.55 -0.50 -2.96
N ALA A 59 -9.11 -0.38 -4.22
CA ALA A 59 -9.76 0.37 -5.29
C ALA A 59 -9.85 -0.55 -6.51
N ILE A 60 -11.07 -0.80 -7.01
CA ILE A 60 -11.30 -1.77 -8.10
C ILE A 60 -10.78 -1.25 -9.45
N ASP A 61 -10.57 0.06 -9.58
CA ASP A 61 -10.36 0.72 -10.87
C ASP A 61 -8.90 0.70 -11.38
N HIS A 62 -7.94 0.23 -10.58
CA HIS A 62 -6.50 0.23 -10.95
C HIS A 62 -5.77 -1.02 -10.43
N TYR A 63 -4.78 -1.54 -11.18
CA TYR A 63 -3.97 -2.70 -10.78
C TYR A 63 -3.21 -2.48 -9.45
N GLY A 64 -2.88 -1.23 -9.10
CA GLY A 64 -2.32 -0.85 -7.79
C GLY A 64 -3.35 -0.78 -6.65
N GLY A 65 -4.61 -1.13 -6.92
CA GLY A 65 -5.72 -0.98 -5.98
C GLY A 65 -6.06 -2.22 -5.18
N VAL A 66 -5.42 -3.38 -5.42
CA VAL A 66 -5.65 -4.63 -4.66
C VAL A 66 -4.38 -5.12 -3.99
N VAL A 67 -4.51 -5.94 -2.95
CA VAL A 67 -3.37 -6.63 -2.33
C VAL A 67 -3.02 -7.87 -3.13
N TRP A 68 -1.79 -7.90 -3.64
CA TRP A 68 -1.29 -9.02 -4.45
C TRP A 68 -0.63 -10.12 -3.59
N PRO A 69 -0.65 -11.40 -4.04
CA PRO A 69 -0.07 -12.52 -3.32
C PRO A 69 1.36 -12.32 -2.82
N ALA A 70 2.25 -11.70 -3.61
CA ALA A 70 3.63 -11.50 -3.19
C ALA A 70 3.77 -10.48 -2.05
N ALA A 71 2.90 -9.46 -2.00
CA ALA A 71 2.86 -8.53 -0.88
C ALA A 71 2.50 -9.26 0.42
N LEU A 72 1.51 -10.17 0.37
CA LEU A 72 1.13 -11.00 1.51
C LEU A 72 2.25 -11.95 1.94
N ALA A 73 2.86 -12.67 0.99
CA ALA A 73 3.96 -13.59 1.29
C ALA A 73 5.16 -12.87 1.90
N LEU A 74 5.54 -11.69 1.38
CA LEU A 74 6.62 -10.88 1.93
C LEU A 74 6.28 -10.40 3.34
N CYS A 75 5.06 -9.91 3.59
CA CYS A 75 4.63 -9.50 4.92
C CYS A 75 4.65 -10.65 5.93
N ARG A 76 4.17 -11.85 5.52
CA ARG A 76 4.23 -13.07 6.34
C ARG A 76 5.67 -13.42 6.70
N PHE A 77 6.57 -13.36 5.72
CA PHE A 77 7.98 -13.62 5.95
C PHE A 77 8.57 -12.63 6.96
N LEU A 78 8.31 -11.33 6.78
CA LEU A 78 8.76 -10.25 7.67
C LEU A 78 8.13 -10.29 9.08
N ASP A 79 7.02 -11.00 9.29
CA ASP A 79 6.43 -11.19 10.63
C ASP A 79 7.18 -12.27 11.44
N THR A 80 7.88 -13.18 10.76
CA THR A 80 8.64 -14.24 11.43
C THR A 80 9.95 -13.74 12.05
N PRO A 81 10.47 -14.39 13.11
CA PRO A 81 11.80 -14.09 13.64
C PRO A 81 12.92 -14.29 12.59
N THR A 82 12.85 -15.37 11.80
CA THR A 82 13.83 -15.67 10.76
C THR A 82 13.84 -14.61 9.66
N GLY A 83 12.67 -14.19 9.18
CA GLY A 83 12.57 -13.15 8.16
C GLY A 83 13.12 -11.81 8.64
N ARG A 84 12.85 -11.42 9.89
CA ARG A 84 13.43 -10.20 10.49
C ARG A 84 14.93 -10.28 10.72
N GLN A 85 15.46 -11.48 10.93
CA GLN A 85 16.91 -11.68 11.03
C GLN A 85 17.59 -11.53 9.66
N GLN A 86 16.96 -12.02 8.58
CA GLN A 86 17.50 -11.93 7.22
C GLN A 86 17.27 -10.55 6.59
N ILE A 87 16.16 -9.89 6.92
CA ILE A 87 15.77 -8.56 6.44
C ILE A 87 15.48 -7.70 7.67
N ASN A 88 16.51 -7.04 8.19
CA ASN A 88 16.37 -6.18 9.35
C ASN A 88 16.06 -4.74 8.93
N LEU A 89 14.80 -4.35 8.98
CA LEU A 89 14.37 -3.00 8.56
C LEU A 89 14.49 -1.93 9.66
N LEU A 90 14.88 -2.30 10.89
CA LEU A 90 14.91 -1.36 12.01
C LEU A 90 15.94 -0.23 11.74
N ASP A 91 15.44 1.01 11.71
CA ASP A 91 16.21 2.24 11.48
C ASP A 91 16.90 2.34 10.12
N GLN A 92 16.62 1.41 9.21
CA GLN A 92 17.18 1.34 7.87
C GLN A 92 16.43 2.23 6.88
N SER A 93 17.17 2.92 6.01
CA SER A 93 16.63 3.65 4.86
C SER A 93 16.03 2.66 3.87
N THR A 94 14.72 2.70 3.66
CA THR A 94 14.00 1.70 2.86
C THR A 94 13.16 2.38 1.78
N LEU A 95 13.34 1.96 0.53
CA LEU A 95 12.51 2.35 -0.60
C LEU A 95 11.57 1.19 -0.96
N GLU A 96 10.30 1.46 -1.23
CA GLU A 96 9.41 0.49 -1.86
C GLU A 96 9.01 0.95 -3.27
N LEU A 97 9.23 0.08 -4.26
CA LEU A 97 8.84 0.28 -5.66
C LEU A 97 7.49 -0.39 -5.92
N GLY A 98 6.55 0.35 -6.51
CA GLY A 98 5.23 -0.18 -6.85
C GLY A 98 4.45 -0.63 -5.63
N ALA A 99 4.32 0.25 -4.63
CA ALA A 99 3.74 -0.08 -3.34
C ALA A 99 2.23 -0.42 -3.39
N GLY A 100 1.52 -0.02 -4.45
CA GLY A 100 0.10 -0.28 -4.66
C GLY A 100 -0.75 0.19 -3.48
N THR A 101 -1.42 -0.76 -2.83
CA THR A 101 -2.23 -0.50 -1.64
C THR A 101 -1.41 -0.12 -0.40
N GLY A 102 -0.11 -0.40 -0.39
CA GLY A 102 0.83 -0.08 0.68
C GLY A 102 0.92 -1.12 1.79
N LEU A 103 0.51 -2.37 1.57
CA LEU A 103 0.56 -3.38 2.63
C LEU A 103 2.00 -3.63 3.12
N VAL A 104 2.96 -3.79 2.21
CA VAL A 104 4.38 -3.96 2.56
C VAL A 104 4.92 -2.68 3.21
N SER A 105 4.56 -1.50 2.69
CA SER A 105 4.89 -0.20 3.29
C SER A 105 4.45 -0.11 4.75
N ILE A 106 3.23 -0.55 5.06
CA ILE A 106 2.67 -0.55 6.41
C ILE A 106 3.52 -1.45 7.31
N VAL A 107 3.78 -2.70 6.89
CA VAL A 107 4.59 -3.66 7.67
C VAL A 107 6.01 -3.16 7.87
N ALA A 108 6.66 -2.63 6.83
CA ALA A 108 7.99 -2.03 6.92
C ALA A 108 8.04 -0.86 7.91
N THR A 109 7.02 0.01 7.89
CA THR A 109 6.90 1.13 8.83
C THR A 109 6.75 0.63 10.28
N LEU A 110 5.91 -0.39 10.51
CA LEU A 110 5.71 -0.99 11.84
C LEU A 110 6.98 -1.70 12.36
N LEU A 111 7.83 -2.20 11.47
CA LEU A 111 9.16 -2.74 11.81
C LEU A 111 10.19 -1.64 12.13
N GLY A 112 9.85 -0.37 11.94
CA GLY A 112 10.70 0.76 12.25
C GLY A 112 11.61 1.22 11.11
N ALA A 113 11.26 0.93 9.86
CA ALA A 113 11.97 1.44 8.68
C ALA A 113 11.85 2.97 8.54
N LYS A 114 12.89 3.60 7.99
CA LYS A 114 12.81 4.96 7.42
C LYS A 114 12.30 4.84 5.99
N LEU A 115 10.98 4.68 5.86
CA LEU A 115 10.35 4.28 4.60
C LEU A 115 10.09 5.46 3.65
N THR A 116 10.42 5.25 2.38
CA THR A 116 9.87 5.98 1.23
C THR A 116 9.09 5.00 0.36
N ALA A 117 7.76 5.12 0.32
CA ALA A 117 6.89 4.32 -0.51
C ALA A 117 6.61 5.03 -1.84
N THR A 118 6.72 4.30 -2.96
CA THR A 118 6.58 4.91 -4.29
C THR A 118 5.63 4.13 -5.19
N ASP A 119 4.92 4.89 -6.03
CA ASP A 119 4.04 4.36 -7.07
C ASP A 119 3.73 5.48 -8.08
N LEU A 120 2.84 5.21 -9.04
CA LEU A 120 2.31 6.18 -9.99
C LEU A 120 1.44 7.24 -9.29
N PRO A 121 1.36 8.48 -9.81
CA PRO A 121 0.63 9.60 -9.19
C PRO A 121 -0.80 9.27 -8.77
N GLU A 122 -1.54 8.52 -9.59
CA GLU A 122 -2.92 8.11 -9.35
C GLU A 122 -3.09 7.15 -8.16
N ILE A 123 -2.04 6.40 -7.79
CA ILE A 123 -2.06 5.44 -6.68
C ILE A 123 -1.75 6.12 -5.33
N LEU A 124 -0.99 7.21 -5.35
CA LEU A 124 -0.45 7.85 -4.13
C LEU A 124 -1.51 8.28 -3.13
N GLY A 125 -2.70 8.67 -3.60
CA GLY A 125 -3.81 9.06 -2.73
C GLY A 125 -4.29 7.89 -1.86
N ASN A 126 -4.51 6.73 -2.46
CA ASN A 126 -4.94 5.53 -1.74
C ASN A 126 -3.82 4.98 -0.85
N LEU A 127 -2.59 4.90 -1.39
CA LEU A 127 -1.39 4.50 -0.66
C LEU A 127 -1.21 5.32 0.62
N ARG A 128 -1.28 6.67 0.52
CA ARG A 128 -1.19 7.56 1.69
C ARG A 128 -2.32 7.29 2.70
N CYS A 129 -3.54 7.06 2.22
CA CYS A 129 -4.69 6.80 3.09
C CYS A 129 -4.50 5.51 3.89
N ASN A 130 -4.11 4.41 3.22
CA ASN A 130 -3.85 3.12 3.84
C ASN A 130 -2.68 3.19 4.81
N LEU A 131 -1.57 3.81 4.41
CA LEU A 131 -0.40 3.94 5.26
C LEU A 131 -0.73 4.69 6.55
N ASN A 132 -1.28 5.91 6.43
CA ASN A 132 -1.65 6.72 7.58
C ASN A 132 -2.70 6.07 8.49
N ARG A 133 -3.67 5.35 7.92
CA ARG A 133 -4.70 4.68 8.72
C ARG A 133 -4.12 3.63 9.66
N ASN A 134 -3.06 2.95 9.24
CA ASN A 134 -2.52 1.78 9.93
C ASN A 134 -1.26 2.08 10.74
N THR A 135 -0.52 3.14 10.42
CA THR A 135 0.78 3.42 11.06
C THR A 135 0.83 4.71 11.85
N ARG A 136 -0.19 5.58 11.73
CA ARG A 136 -0.21 6.86 12.46
C ARG A 136 -0.13 6.63 13.96
N TRP A 137 0.83 7.30 14.59
CA TRP A 137 1.19 7.17 16.01
C TRP A 137 1.90 5.86 16.40
N HIS A 138 2.12 4.96 15.45
CA HIS A 138 2.84 3.70 15.64
C HIS A 138 4.20 3.66 14.92
N TRP A 139 4.47 4.62 14.03
CA TRP A 139 5.75 4.68 13.33
C TRP A 139 6.88 5.19 14.23
N ARG A 140 8.07 4.60 14.06
CA ARG A 140 9.31 5.17 14.62
C ARG A 140 9.80 6.37 13.79
N HIS A 141 9.66 6.28 12.47
CA HIS A 141 10.00 7.34 11.51
C HIS A 141 8.78 7.63 10.64
N GLU A 142 8.45 8.90 10.43
CA GLU A 142 7.30 9.26 9.60
C GLU A 142 7.51 8.81 8.14
N PRO A 143 6.65 7.93 7.60
CA PRO A 143 6.87 7.39 6.26
C PRO A 143 6.56 8.43 5.18
N GLN A 144 7.40 8.45 4.15
CA GLN A 144 7.22 9.29 2.98
C GLN A 144 6.49 8.51 1.88
N VAL A 145 5.67 9.21 1.10
CA VAL A 145 5.06 8.68 -0.11
C VAL A 145 5.32 9.68 -1.23
N THR A 146 5.83 9.21 -2.36
CA THR A 146 6.19 10.07 -3.49
C THR A 146 5.96 9.35 -4.82
N ALA A 147 5.81 10.14 -5.89
CA ALA A 147 5.66 9.60 -7.24
C ALA A 147 6.99 9.02 -7.73
N LEU A 148 6.93 7.84 -8.33
CA LEU A 148 8.05 7.25 -9.06
C LEU A 148 7.51 6.42 -10.22
N GLN A 149 7.80 6.85 -11.43
CA GLN A 149 7.59 6.06 -12.63
C GLN A 149 8.91 5.35 -12.98
N TRP A 150 8.85 4.05 -13.18
CA TRP A 150 10.05 3.26 -13.48
C TRP A 150 10.75 3.75 -14.75
N GLY A 151 12.08 3.81 -14.71
CA GLY A 151 12.94 4.25 -15.81
C GLY A 151 12.85 5.73 -16.17
N TYR A 152 11.91 6.49 -15.60
CA TYR A 152 11.68 7.87 -15.98
C TYR A 152 12.49 8.85 -15.15
N LYS A 153 13.51 9.47 -15.78
CA LYS A 153 14.28 10.60 -15.20
C LYS A 153 14.82 10.34 -13.79
N LEU A 154 15.29 9.12 -13.53
CA LEU A 154 15.70 8.68 -12.19
C LEU A 154 16.82 9.54 -11.62
N GLU A 155 17.88 9.85 -12.38
CA GLU A 155 18.98 10.69 -11.89
C GLU A 155 18.59 12.15 -11.68
N GLU A 156 17.54 12.66 -12.35
CA GLU A 156 17.03 14.01 -12.13
C GLU A 156 16.15 14.10 -10.88
N THR A 157 15.35 13.06 -10.61
CA THR A 157 14.32 13.05 -9.56
C THR A 157 14.79 12.40 -8.26
N PHE A 158 15.61 11.37 -8.36
CA PHE A 158 16.24 10.65 -7.26
C PHE A 158 17.75 10.47 -7.50
N PRO A 159 18.56 11.55 -7.54
CA PRO A 159 19.98 11.44 -7.84
C PRO A 159 20.69 10.46 -6.89
N ARG A 160 21.52 9.56 -7.43
CA ARG A 160 22.21 8.53 -6.63
C ARG A 160 23.09 9.14 -5.55
N SER A 161 23.63 10.32 -5.80
CA SER A 161 24.46 11.10 -4.88
C SER A 161 23.76 11.53 -3.59
N THR A 162 22.42 11.53 -3.57
CA THR A 162 21.60 12.02 -2.45
C THR A 162 20.56 11.02 -1.97
N HIS A 163 20.21 10.02 -2.79
CA HIS A 163 19.20 9.01 -2.48
C HIS A 163 19.84 7.64 -2.32
N TYR A 164 20.25 7.35 -1.09
CA TYR A 164 20.78 6.05 -0.70
C TYR A 164 19.79 5.30 0.19
N TYR A 165 19.60 4.02 -0.13
CA TYR A 165 18.72 3.12 0.61
C TYR A 165 19.48 1.86 1.00
N ASP A 166 19.32 1.43 2.24
CA ASP A 166 19.85 0.15 2.73
C ASP A 166 19.04 -1.01 2.12
N TYR A 167 17.72 -0.81 1.98
CA TYR A 167 16.81 -1.78 1.37
C TYR A 167 15.95 -1.16 0.26
N VAL A 168 15.77 -1.91 -0.83
CA VAL A 168 14.76 -1.65 -1.86
C VAL A 168 13.80 -2.83 -1.89
N LEU A 169 12.52 -2.60 -1.62
CA LEU A 169 11.48 -3.61 -1.60
C LEU A 169 10.65 -3.53 -2.89
N ALA A 170 10.32 -4.68 -3.46
CA ALA A 170 9.44 -4.79 -4.61
C ALA A 170 8.63 -6.09 -4.54
N ALA A 171 7.30 -6.00 -4.49
CA ALA A 171 6.41 -7.16 -4.34
C ALA A 171 5.33 -7.19 -5.42
N ASP A 172 5.32 -8.25 -6.25
CA ASP A 172 4.40 -8.43 -7.39
C ASP A 172 4.41 -7.26 -8.39
N VAL A 173 5.55 -6.59 -8.51
CA VAL A 173 5.81 -5.56 -9.54
C VAL A 173 6.04 -6.14 -10.94
N VAL A 174 6.13 -7.47 -11.07
CA VAL A 174 6.32 -8.18 -12.35
C VAL A 174 5.01 -8.86 -12.70
N TYR A 175 4.32 -8.31 -13.70
CA TYR A 175 3.12 -8.89 -14.29
C TYR A 175 3.06 -8.52 -15.77
N HIS A 176 1.93 -8.80 -16.43
CA HIS A 176 1.76 -8.56 -17.85
C HIS A 176 1.64 -7.05 -18.17
N HIS A 177 2.79 -6.37 -18.26
CA HIS A 177 2.93 -4.97 -18.70
C HIS A 177 4.25 -4.78 -19.46
N ASP A 178 4.34 -3.67 -20.21
CA ASP A 178 5.49 -3.41 -21.09
C ASP A 178 6.71 -2.82 -20.35
N CYS A 179 6.53 -2.37 -19.10
CA CYS A 179 7.56 -1.64 -18.33
C CYS A 179 8.59 -2.53 -17.58
N LEU A 180 8.82 -3.77 -18.00
CA LEU A 180 9.71 -4.70 -17.29
C LEU A 180 11.19 -4.31 -17.40
N ALA A 181 11.62 -3.73 -18.52
CA ALA A 181 12.99 -3.26 -18.67
C ALA A 181 13.25 -2.04 -17.77
N GLU A 182 12.33 -1.09 -17.75
CA GLU A 182 12.37 0.12 -16.95
C GLU A 182 12.34 -0.20 -15.45
N LEU A 183 11.60 -1.23 -15.04
CA LEU A 183 11.63 -1.74 -13.67
C LEU A 183 13.03 -2.23 -13.29
N LEU A 184 13.66 -3.04 -14.14
CA LEU A 184 15.01 -3.54 -13.88
C LEU A 184 16.03 -2.40 -13.80
N ASP A 185 15.96 -1.42 -14.71
CA ASP A 185 16.79 -0.22 -14.68
C ASP A 185 16.58 0.59 -13.40
N THR A 186 15.34 0.66 -12.90
CA THR A 186 15.02 1.31 -11.63
C THR A 186 15.63 0.56 -10.44
N MET A 187 15.53 -0.76 -10.40
CA MET A 187 16.17 -1.58 -9.37
C MET A 187 17.69 -1.38 -9.38
N LEU A 188 18.32 -1.36 -10.57
CA LEU A 188 19.75 -1.11 -10.72
C LEU A 188 20.15 0.31 -10.32
N HIS A 189 19.29 1.30 -10.57
CA HIS A 189 19.54 2.67 -10.17
C HIS A 189 19.69 2.82 -8.65
N PHE A 190 18.79 2.18 -7.89
CA PHE A 190 18.78 2.25 -6.42
C PHE A 190 19.66 1.22 -5.72
N CYS A 191 20.08 0.15 -6.39
CA CYS A 191 20.99 -0.85 -5.84
C CYS A 191 22.44 -0.35 -5.86
N GLN A 192 22.76 0.56 -4.94
CA GLN A 192 24.09 1.11 -4.73
C GLN A 192 24.94 0.16 -3.86
N MET A 193 26.22 0.49 -3.66
CA MET A 193 27.10 -0.28 -2.77
C MET A 193 26.52 -0.31 -1.35
N GLY A 194 26.21 -1.51 -0.85
CA GLY A 194 25.61 -1.71 0.47
C GLY A 194 24.08 -1.86 0.45
N THR A 195 23.42 -1.55 -0.66
CA THR A 195 21.98 -1.76 -0.82
C THR A 195 21.64 -3.22 -1.05
N THR A 196 20.56 -3.69 -0.40
CA THR A 196 19.95 -4.99 -0.66
C THR A 196 18.57 -4.81 -1.29
N VAL A 197 18.36 -5.39 -2.47
CA VAL A 197 17.05 -5.46 -3.12
C VAL A 197 16.33 -6.72 -2.64
N ILE A 198 15.13 -6.56 -2.08
CA ILE A 198 14.21 -7.64 -1.74
C ILE A 198 13.11 -7.68 -2.79
N PHE A 199 13.11 -8.75 -3.58
CA PHE A 199 12.16 -8.94 -4.67
C PHE A 199 11.30 -10.16 -4.40
N ALA A 200 9.99 -9.95 -4.22
CA ALA A 200 9.00 -11.00 -4.05
C ALA A 200 8.08 -11.07 -5.28
N ASN A 201 7.92 -12.25 -5.87
CA ASN A 201 7.06 -12.41 -7.04
C ASN A 201 6.40 -13.79 -7.10
N LYS A 202 5.10 -13.81 -7.43
CA LYS A 202 4.43 -15.04 -7.85
C LYS A 202 4.64 -15.26 -9.34
N VAL A 203 5.18 -16.42 -9.72
CA VAL A 203 5.36 -16.77 -11.14
C VAL A 203 4.00 -17.17 -11.72
N ARG A 204 3.49 -16.38 -12.65
CA ARG A 204 2.21 -16.59 -13.34
C ARG A 204 2.41 -16.93 -14.81
N TYR A 205 3.40 -16.31 -15.45
CA TYR A 205 3.65 -16.42 -16.89
C TYR A 205 5.13 -16.64 -17.22
N GLN A 206 5.39 -17.06 -18.46
CA GLN A 206 6.75 -17.22 -18.97
C GLN A 206 7.54 -15.90 -18.97
N SER A 207 6.88 -14.76 -19.17
CA SER A 207 7.49 -13.42 -19.06
C SER A 207 8.11 -13.19 -17.69
N ASP A 208 7.48 -13.70 -16.63
CA ASP A 208 7.95 -13.52 -15.25
C ASP A 208 9.26 -14.29 -15.03
N LEU A 209 9.36 -15.48 -15.64
CA LEU A 209 10.61 -16.27 -15.64
C LEU A 209 11.71 -15.54 -16.40
N VAL A 210 11.40 -14.94 -17.55
CA VAL A 210 12.38 -14.14 -18.33
C VAL A 210 12.87 -12.94 -17.51
N PHE A 211 11.98 -12.24 -16.81
CA PHE A 211 12.38 -11.15 -15.91
C PHE A 211 13.27 -11.66 -14.78
N ILE A 212 12.89 -12.75 -14.11
CA ILE A 212 13.67 -13.35 -13.01
C ILE A 212 15.07 -13.75 -13.50
N GLU A 213 15.20 -14.33 -14.69
CA GLU A 213 16.50 -14.64 -15.28
C GLU A 213 17.33 -13.38 -15.54
N ASN A 214 16.73 -12.32 -16.06
CA ASN A 214 17.43 -11.06 -16.30
C ASN A 214 17.85 -10.39 -14.98
N PHE A 215 16.99 -10.43 -13.96
CA PHE A 215 17.30 -9.99 -12.61
C PHE A 215 18.49 -10.76 -12.02
N GLN A 216 18.51 -12.09 -12.14
CA GLN A 216 19.62 -12.93 -11.67
C GLN A 216 20.92 -12.77 -12.48
N LYS A 217 20.84 -12.31 -13.73
CA LYS A 217 22.01 -11.92 -14.51
C LYS A 217 22.56 -10.57 -14.02
N ALA A 218 21.68 -9.62 -13.73
CA ALA A 218 22.03 -8.26 -13.32
C ALA A 218 22.55 -8.17 -11.87
N PHE A 219 22.06 -9.01 -10.95
CA PHE A 219 22.39 -8.97 -9.53
C PHE A 219 23.10 -10.24 -9.05
N ASN A 220 23.78 -10.14 -7.91
CA ASN A 220 24.12 -11.31 -7.11
C ASN A 220 22.90 -11.70 -6.26
N THR A 221 22.19 -12.75 -6.66
CA THR A 221 20.88 -13.12 -6.11
C THR A 221 20.96 -14.35 -5.22
N THR A 222 20.23 -14.33 -4.10
CA THR A 222 19.97 -15.46 -3.20
C THR A 222 18.46 -15.64 -3.02
N LEU A 223 17.93 -16.85 -3.22
CA LEU A 223 16.55 -17.18 -2.86
C LEU A 223 16.47 -17.32 -1.33
N LEU A 224 15.70 -16.45 -0.67
CA LEU A 224 15.50 -16.50 0.79
C LEU A 224 14.47 -17.56 1.16
N THR A 225 13.34 -17.59 0.45
CA THR A 225 12.26 -18.54 0.70
C THR A 225 11.31 -18.63 -0.50
N GLU A 226 10.53 -19.71 -0.53
CA GLU A 226 9.37 -19.86 -1.40
C GLU A 226 8.15 -20.14 -0.50
N LEU A 227 7.13 -19.27 -0.58
CA LEU A 227 5.93 -19.32 0.26
C LEU A 227 4.70 -19.06 -0.62
N ASP A 228 3.71 -19.94 -0.58
CA ASP A 228 2.45 -19.78 -1.34
C ASP A 228 2.65 -19.51 -2.85
N GLU A 229 3.60 -20.21 -3.48
CA GLU A 229 4.01 -20.02 -4.89
C GLU A 229 4.67 -18.66 -5.19
N VAL A 230 5.01 -17.89 -4.15
CA VAL A 230 5.80 -16.66 -4.24
C VAL A 230 7.25 -16.98 -3.91
N ARG A 231 8.17 -16.53 -4.75
CA ARG A 231 9.61 -16.58 -4.47
C ARG A 231 10.07 -15.23 -3.94
N ILE A 232 10.80 -15.25 -2.83
CA ILE A 232 11.40 -14.05 -2.22
C ILE A 232 12.91 -14.13 -2.38
N TYR A 233 13.46 -13.19 -3.13
CA TYR A 233 14.88 -13.06 -3.40
C TYR A 233 15.49 -11.90 -2.61
N SER A 234 16.73 -12.10 -2.18
CA SER A 234 17.65 -11.03 -1.81
C SER A 234 18.66 -10.85 -2.94
N ALA A 235 18.98 -9.61 -3.28
CA ALA A 235 19.89 -9.28 -4.36
C ALA A 235 20.78 -8.10 -3.98
N THR A 236 22.05 -8.17 -4.40
CA THR A 236 23.03 -7.10 -4.22
C THR A 236 23.70 -6.80 -5.56
N MET A 237 24.36 -5.64 -5.65
CA MET A 237 25.09 -5.23 -6.85
C MET A 237 26.12 -6.29 -7.26
N ARG A 238 26.15 -6.62 -8.56
CA ARG A 238 27.15 -7.53 -9.15
C ARG A 238 28.35 -6.72 -9.62
N PHE A 239 29.54 -7.04 -9.12
CA PHE A 239 30.81 -6.44 -9.56
C PHE A 239 31.41 -7.19 -10.74
#